data_AF-A0A1T5P836-F1
#
_entry.id   AF-A0A1T5P836-F1
#
_cell.length_a   1.000
_cell.length_b   1.000
_cell.length_c   1.000
_cell.angle_alpha   90.00
_cell.angle_beta   90.00
_cell.angle_gamma   90.00
#
_symmetry.space_group_name_H-M   'P 1'
#
loop_
_entity.id
_entity.type
_entity.pdbx_description
1 polymer ?
#
loop_
_entity_poly.entity_id
_entity_poly.type
_entity_poly.pdbx_seq_one_letter_code
_entity_poly.pdbx_strand_id
1 'polypeptide(L)'
;MKLHRTLHHPDGGRSLAEYEIRDNNVFTTIHHAGGSRSLPWYEVREDKLYPTIHHPQGWSSFPWFEINGTSIRPSVHHPKGCDGLPWYKIV
;
A
#
# COMPACT_ATOMS: atom_id res chain seq x y z
N MET A 1 9.72 -0.05 7.65
CA MET A 1 9.48 1.26 7.00
C MET A 1 8.00 1.59 7.07
N LYS A 2 7.60 2.85 7.25
CA LYS A 2 6.18 3.23 7.44
C LYS A 2 5.62 3.92 6.20
N LEU A 3 4.34 3.69 5.92
CA LEU A 3 3.64 4.26 4.75
C LEU A 3 2.58 5.25 5.22
N HIS A 4 2.68 6.48 4.70
CA HIS A 4 1.79 7.59 5.04
C HIS A 4 1.05 8.04 3.79
N ARG A 5 -0.24 8.35 3.91
CA ARG A 5 -1.04 8.86 2.78
C ARG A 5 -0.55 10.24 2.38
N THR A 6 -0.30 10.43 1.09
CA THR A 6 -0.03 11.76 0.54
C THR A 6 -1.35 12.51 0.30
N LEU A 7 -1.27 13.80 -0.02
CA LEU A 7 -2.45 14.60 -0.41
C LEU A 7 -3.14 14.09 -1.69
N HIS A 8 -2.46 13.28 -2.51
CA HIS A 8 -3.01 12.71 -3.75
C HIS A 8 -3.74 11.38 -3.52
N HIS A 9 -3.71 10.84 -2.30
CA HIS A 9 -4.50 9.64 -1.98
C HIS A 9 -6.00 9.95 -2.15
N PRO A 10 -6.81 9.05 -2.76
CA PRO A 10 -8.25 9.31 -3.01
C PRO A 10 -9.06 9.61 -1.74
N ASP A 11 -8.64 9.04 -0.63
CA ASP A 11 -9.26 9.24 0.69
C ASP A 11 -8.61 10.39 1.50
N GLY A 12 -7.76 11.22 0.86
CA GLY A 12 -7.04 12.36 1.44
C GLY A 12 -5.72 12.00 2.15
N GLY A 13 -4.89 13.03 2.39
CA GLY A 13 -3.58 12.89 3.05
C GLY A 13 -3.65 12.71 4.55
N ARG A 14 -2.63 12.05 5.13
CA ARG A 14 -2.57 11.77 6.57
C ARG A 14 -1.15 11.62 7.08
N SER A 15 -0.87 12.20 8.24
CA SER A 15 0.44 12.12 8.90
C SER A 15 0.67 10.82 9.69
N LEU A 16 -0.38 10.09 10.07
CA LEU A 16 -0.25 8.80 10.75
C LEU A 16 0.04 7.69 9.73
N ALA A 17 0.95 6.79 10.08
CA ALA A 17 1.31 5.66 9.23
C ALA A 17 0.16 4.65 9.16
N GLU A 18 -0.35 4.37 7.96
CA GLU A 18 -1.45 3.40 7.77
C GLU A 18 -0.94 2.00 7.52
N TYR A 19 0.24 1.88 6.91
CA TYR A 19 0.89 0.60 6.70
C TYR A 19 2.34 0.62 7.18
N GLU A 20 2.86 -0.58 7.35
CA GLU A 20 4.25 -0.83 7.65
C GLU A 20 4.79 -1.96 6.77
N ILE A 21 5.95 -1.71 6.15
CA ILE A 21 6.76 -2.74 5.51
C ILE A 21 7.66 -3.36 6.58
N ARG A 22 7.54 -4.68 6.75
CA ARG A 22 8.43 -5.54 7.54
C ARG A 22 8.85 -6.72 6.68
N ASP A 23 10.15 -6.95 6.58
CA ASP A 23 10.74 -7.87 5.61
C ASP A 23 10.22 -7.53 4.19
N ASN A 24 9.57 -8.49 3.51
CA ASN A 24 8.95 -8.29 2.20
C ASN A 24 7.42 -8.22 2.28
N ASN A 25 6.86 -7.75 3.39
CA ASN A 25 5.43 -7.77 3.61
C ASN A 25 4.91 -6.44 4.15
N VAL A 26 3.72 -6.06 3.70
CA VAL A 26 3.02 -4.83 4.09
C VAL A 26 1.84 -5.17 4.97
N PHE A 27 1.84 -4.63 6.18
CA PHE A 27 0.82 -4.85 7.20
C PHE A 27 0.10 -3.56 7.51
N THR A 28 -1.17 -3.66 7.88
CA THR A 28 -1.92 -2.51 8.41
C THR A 28 -1.47 -2.20 9.83
N THR A 29 -1.31 -0.91 10.14
CA THR A 29 -1.05 -0.45 11.50
C THR A 29 -2.35 -0.26 12.29
N ILE A 30 -2.24 0.11 13.57
CA ILE A 30 -3.40 0.52 14.39
C ILE A 30 -4.12 1.77 13.85
N HIS A 31 -3.47 2.55 12.98
CA HIS A 31 -4.07 3.77 12.42
C HIS A 31 -4.80 3.53 11.11
N HIS A 32 -4.65 2.34 10.51
CA HIS A 32 -5.43 1.96 9.33
C HIS A 32 -6.92 1.88 9.68
N ALA A 33 -7.81 2.29 8.77
CA ALA A 33 -9.25 2.31 9.02
C ALA A 33 -9.82 0.91 9.34
N GLY A 34 -9.24 -0.14 8.77
CA GLY A 34 -9.57 -1.55 9.05
C GLY A 34 -8.86 -2.17 10.26
N GLY A 35 -8.15 -1.36 11.05
CA GLY A 35 -7.34 -1.78 12.20
C GLY A 35 -6.05 -2.52 11.84
N SER A 36 -5.25 -2.84 12.85
CA SER A 36 -4.01 -3.61 12.68
C SER A 36 -4.29 -5.10 12.42
N ARG A 37 -3.54 -5.71 11.52
CA ARG A 37 -3.64 -7.14 11.19
C ARG A 37 -2.30 -7.84 11.37
N SER A 38 -2.34 -9.10 11.82
CA SER A 38 -1.17 -9.97 11.94
C SER A 38 -0.72 -10.56 10.60
N LEU A 39 -1.64 -10.64 9.63
CA LEU A 39 -1.37 -11.17 8.29
C LEU A 39 -1.17 -10.02 7.30
N PRO A 40 -0.25 -10.16 6.34
CA PRO A 40 0.10 -9.07 5.42
C PRO A 40 -0.98 -8.87 4.37
N TRP A 41 -1.23 -7.62 4.03
CA TRP A 41 -2.15 -7.23 2.97
C TRP A 41 -1.49 -7.17 1.61
N TYR A 42 -0.20 -6.82 1.58
CA TYR A 42 0.59 -6.88 0.36
C TYR A 42 1.91 -7.61 0.61
N GLU A 43 2.41 -8.24 -0.44
CA GLU A 43 3.77 -8.74 -0.53
C GLU A 43 4.57 -7.78 -1.42
N VAL A 44 5.78 -7.45 -0.97
CA VAL A 44 6.77 -6.68 -1.72
C VAL A 44 7.56 -7.67 -2.58
N ARG A 45 7.51 -7.48 -3.90
CA ARG A 45 8.31 -8.26 -4.86
C ARG A 45 9.01 -7.27 -5.77
N GLU A 46 10.33 -7.22 -5.70
CA GLU A 46 11.12 -6.15 -6.33
C GLU A 46 10.57 -4.77 -5.89
N ASP A 47 10.23 -3.89 -6.83
CA ASP A 47 9.67 -2.57 -6.58
C ASP A 47 8.13 -2.54 -6.71
N LYS A 48 7.44 -3.64 -6.37
CA LYS A 48 5.99 -3.78 -6.58
C LYS A 48 5.29 -4.37 -5.37
N LEU A 49 4.04 -3.94 -5.14
CA LEU A 49 3.16 -4.47 -4.09
C LEU A 49 2.04 -5.31 -4.70
N TYR A 50 2.00 -6.58 -4.34
CA TYR A 50 0.99 -7.53 -4.78
C TYR A 50 0.03 -7.83 -3.63
N PRO A 51 -1.29 -7.70 -3.80
CA PRO A 51 -2.23 -8.04 -2.74
C PRO A 51 -2.17 -9.53 -2.44
N THR A 52 -2.09 -9.88 -1.16
CA THR A 52 -2.07 -11.29 -0.73
C THR A 52 -3.49 -11.87 -0.66
N ILE A 53 -3.62 -13.17 -0.37
CA ILE A 53 -4.91 -13.80 -0.06
C ILE A 53 -5.61 -13.22 1.19
N HIS A 54 -4.89 -12.48 2.03
CA HIS A 54 -5.41 -11.87 3.24
C HIS A 54 -5.84 -10.41 3.05
N HIS A 55 -5.61 -9.86 1.85
CA HIS A 55 -6.14 -8.56 1.49
C HIS A 55 -7.68 -8.61 1.45
N PRO A 56 -8.43 -7.62 1.98
CA PRO A 56 -9.89 -7.66 2.07
C PRO A 56 -10.60 -7.70 0.71
N GLN A 57 -9.93 -7.26 -0.35
CA GLN A 57 -10.43 -7.33 -1.73
C GLN A 57 -9.92 -8.57 -2.50
N GLY A 58 -9.25 -9.50 -1.80
CA GLY A 58 -8.69 -10.71 -2.38
C GLY A 58 -7.30 -10.53 -2.99
N TRP A 59 -6.77 -11.65 -3.47
CA TRP A 59 -5.45 -11.77 -4.10
C TRP A 59 -5.47 -11.36 -5.58
N SER A 60 -4.31 -10.96 -6.11
CA SER A 60 -4.12 -10.70 -7.53
C SER A 60 -2.73 -11.15 -8.01
N SER A 61 -2.67 -11.70 -9.22
CA SER A 61 -1.41 -11.96 -9.94
C SER A 61 -0.69 -10.68 -10.37
N PHE A 62 -1.39 -9.54 -10.40
CA PHE A 62 -0.85 -8.26 -10.85
C PHE A 62 -0.52 -7.36 -9.66
N PRO A 63 0.54 -6.53 -9.77
CA PRO A 63 0.87 -5.59 -8.71
C PRO A 63 -0.22 -4.52 -8.65
N TRP A 64 -0.60 -4.08 -7.45
CA TRP A 64 -1.53 -2.97 -7.27
C TRP A 64 -0.80 -1.64 -7.07
N PHE A 65 0.44 -1.69 -6.62
CA PHE A 65 1.27 -0.51 -6.50
C PHE A 65 2.69 -0.76 -7.00
N GLU A 66 3.34 0.33 -7.36
CA GLU A 66 4.75 0.39 -7.73
C GLU A 66 5.49 1.35 -6.78
N ILE A 67 6.67 0.91 -6.35
CA ILE A 67 7.58 1.66 -5.49
C ILE A 67 8.59 2.37 -6.39
N ASN A 68 8.73 3.68 -6.21
CA ASN A 68 9.69 4.50 -6.93
C ASN A 68 10.40 5.40 -5.92
N GLY A 69 11.58 4.98 -5.46
CA GLY A 69 12.25 5.60 -4.32
C GLY A 69 11.37 5.55 -3.07
N THR A 70 11.04 6.70 -2.48
CA THR A 70 10.14 6.78 -1.33
C THR A 70 8.66 6.89 -1.71
N SER A 71 8.32 6.87 -2.99
CA SER A 71 6.94 7.07 -3.46
C SER A 71 6.29 5.75 -3.83
N ILE A 72 5.02 5.57 -3.46
CA ILE A 72 4.22 4.41 -3.86
C ILE A 72 3.04 4.90 -4.68
N ARG A 73 2.99 4.48 -5.93
CA ARG A 73 1.99 4.88 -6.93
C ARG A 73 1.06 3.71 -7.22
N PRO A 74 -0.25 3.93 -7.46
CA PRO A 74 -1.11 2.87 -7.96
C PRO A 74 -0.58 2.41 -9.32
N SER A 75 -0.60 1.11 -9.56
CA SER A 75 -0.32 0.56 -10.89
C SER A 75 -1.57 0.64 -11.78
N VAL A 76 -1.42 0.38 -13.08
CA VAL A 76 -2.56 0.24 -14.00
C VAL A 76 -3.55 -0.88 -13.63
N HIS A 77 -3.15 -1.81 -12.75
CA HIS A 77 -3.99 -2.92 -12.28
C HIS A 77 -4.66 -2.64 -10.93
N HIS A 78 -4.43 -1.48 -10.32
CA HIS A 78 -5.09 -1.12 -9.07
C HIS A 78 -6.62 -1.02 -9.27
N PRO A 79 -7.46 -1.60 -8.40
CA PRO A 79 -8.92 -1.67 -8.58
C PRO A 79 -9.63 -0.31 -8.59
N LYS A 80 -9.01 0.71 -7.99
CA LYS A 80 -9.47 2.11 -8.01
C LYS A 80 -8.88 2.93 -9.19
N GLY A 81 -8.16 2.29 -10.11
CA GLY A 81 -7.45 2.95 -11.21
C GLY A 81 -6.10 3.56 -10.80
N CYS A 82 -5.45 4.23 -11.75
CA CYS A 82 -4.16 4.91 -11.61
C CYS A 82 -4.24 6.31 -12.19
N ASP A 83 -3.80 7.31 -11.42
CA ASP A 83 -3.67 8.72 -11.80
C ASP A 83 -2.21 9.15 -12.00
N GLY A 84 -1.26 8.22 -11.82
CA GLY A 84 0.18 8.46 -11.87
C GLY A 84 0.77 9.21 -10.67
N LEU A 85 -0.04 9.59 -9.67
CA LEU A 85 0.38 10.32 -8.49
C LEU A 85 0.67 9.37 -7.32
N PRO A 86 1.62 9.71 -6.43
CA PRO A 86 1.95 8.84 -5.30
C PRO A 86 0.83 8.87 -4.27
N TRP A 87 0.24 7.72 -3.97
CA TRP A 87 -0.80 7.60 -2.94
C TRP A 87 -0.20 7.46 -1.54
N TYR A 88 0.96 6.82 -1.45
CA TYR A 88 1.71 6.71 -0.20
C TYR A 88 3.15 7.20 -0.35
N LYS A 89 3.71 7.66 0.77
CA LYS A 89 5.13 7.93 0.94
C LYS A 89 5.70 7.00 2.01
N ILE A 90 6.85 6.43 1.70
CA ILE A 90 7.68 5.66 2.63
C ILE A 90 8.49 6.64 3.49
N VAL A 91 8.41 6.48 4.80
CA VAL A 91 9.14 7.23 5.82
C VAL A 91 9.84 6.26 6.77
#